data_AF-A0A6B0Y0B9-F1
#
_entry.id   AF-A0A6B0Y0B9-F1
#
_cell.length_a   1.000
_cell.length_b   1.000
_cell.length_c   1.000
_cell.angle_alpha   90.00
_cell.angle_beta   90.00
_cell.angle_gamma   90.00
#
_symmetry.space_group_name_H-M   'P 1'
#
loop_
_entity.id
_entity.type
_entity.pdbx_description
1 polymer ?
#
loop_
_entity_poly.entity_id
_entity_poly.type
_entity_poly.pdbx_seq_one_letter_code
_entity_poly.pdbx_strand_id
1 'polypeptide(L)' 'FVTYSILESPMPLEDYVATLRLTPVTEGDRTFIEWTAEFSCDPRDEDELATMIGTDVFQAGFDALKRQFGGG' A
#
# COMPACT_ATOMS: atom_id res chain seq x y z
N PHE A 1 8.48 0.90 10.64
CA PHE A 1 7.31 1.18 9.78
C PHE A 1 7.38 2.63 9.36
N VAL A 2 6.86 2.96 8.19
CA VAL A 2 6.78 4.34 7.68
C VAL A 2 5.32 4.66 7.50
N THR A 3 4.85 5.73 8.12
CA THR A 3 3.46 6.18 8.03
C THR A 3 3.43 7.55 7.38
N TYR A 4 2.47 7.75 6.47
CA TYR A 4 2.30 9.01 5.74
C TYR A 4 0.83 9.29 5.48
N SER A 5 0.54 10.54 5.13
CA SER A 5 -0.80 11.00 4.77
C SER A 5 -0.80 11.68 3.41
N ILE A 6 -1.92 11.57 2.69
CA ILE A 6 -2.15 12.34 1.46
C ILE A 6 -2.96 13.57 1.85
N LEU A 7 -2.38 14.76 1.66
CA LEU A 7 -3.04 16.03 2.01
C LEU A 7 -3.95 16.54 0.89
N GLU A 8 -3.60 16.26 -0.37
CA GLU A 8 -4.38 16.64 -1.55
C GLU A 8 -4.36 15.48 -2.55
N SER A 9 -5.55 15.10 -3.04
CA SER A 9 -5.74 13.96 -3.94
C SER A 9 -6.86 14.22 -4.94
N PRO A 10 -6.74 13.76 -6.20
CA PRO A 10 -7.87 13.72 -7.13
C PRO A 10 -8.85 12.59 -6.83
N MET A 11 -8.48 11.61 -5.98
CA MET A 11 -9.36 10.52 -5.57
C MET A 11 -10.44 11.05 -4.60
N PRO A 12 -11.70 10.59 -4.70
CA PRO A 12 -12.80 11.02 -3.83
C PRO A 12 -12.70 10.39 -2.43
N LEU A 13 -11.64 10.73 -1.70
CA LEU A 13 -11.36 10.25 -0.35
C LEU A 13 -10.77 11.36 0.53
N GLU A 14 -10.94 11.21 1.84
CA GLU A 14 -10.49 12.14 2.87
C GLU A 14 -9.74 11.38 3.98
N ASP A 15 -8.99 12.13 4.80
CA ASP A 15 -8.28 11.60 5.98
C ASP A 15 -7.40 10.37 5.70
N TYR A 16 -6.78 10.31 4.52
CA TYR A 16 -5.96 9.18 4.12
C TYR A 16 -4.68 9.08 4.96
N VAL A 17 -4.50 7.93 5.61
CA VAL A 17 -3.28 7.56 6.32
C VAL A 17 -2.86 6.16 5.89
N ALA A 18 -1.63 6.00 5.44
CA ALA A 18 -1.09 4.70 5.07
C ALA A 18 0.19 4.38 5.82
N THR A 19 0.38 3.08 6.10
CA THR A 19 1.55 2.57 6.81
C THR A 19 2.19 1.43 6.03
N LEU A 20 3.49 1.55 5.77
CA LEU A 20 4.34 0.52 5.18
C LEU A 20 5.21 -0.14 6.26
N ARG A 21 5.14 -1.47 6.36
CA ARG A 21 5.97 -2.29 7.25
C ARG A 21 6.77 -3.31 6.44
N LEU A 22 8.05 -3.42 6.79
CA LEU A 22 8.98 -4.42 6.27
C LEU A 22 9.49 -5.23 7.45
N THR A 23 9.30 -6.54 7.39
CA THR A 23 9.72 -7.48 8.43
C THR A 23 10.66 -8.51 7.82
N PRO A 24 11.90 -8.65 8.31
CA PRO A 24 12.79 -9.69 7.82
C PRO A 24 12.22 -11.08 8.14
N VAL A 25 12.22 -11.98 7.17
CA VAL A 25 11.90 -13.40 7.38
C VAL A 25 13.20 -14.09 7.74
N THR A 26 13.30 -14.65 8.94
CA THR A 26 14.55 -15.24 9.45
C THR A 26 15.03 -16.45 8.65
N GLU A 27 14.13 -17.14 7.95
CA GLU A 27 14.45 -18.25 7.05
C GLU A 27 14.58 -17.76 5.59
N GLY A 28 15.82 -17.49 5.19
CA GLY A 28 16.22 -17.04 3.85
C GLY A 28 16.44 -15.52 3.77
N ASP A 29 17.00 -15.05 2.65
CA ASP A 29 17.17 -13.61 2.38
C ASP A 29 15.86 -13.00 1.84
N ARG A 30 14.81 -13.05 2.67
CA ARG A 30 13.45 -12.64 2.30
C ARG A 30 12.91 -11.62 3.28
N THR A 31 12.05 -10.73 2.77
CA THR A 31 11.34 -9.74 3.56
C THR A 31 9.85 -9.88 3.34
N PHE A 32 9.08 -9.87 4.42
CA PHE A 32 7.63 -9.72 4.38
C PHE A 32 7.27 -8.24 4.39
N ILE A 33 6.46 -7.84 3.42
CA ILE A 33 6.01 -6.46 3.23
C ILE A 33 4.50 -6.38 3.46
N GLU A 34 4.07 -5.41 4.25
CA GLU A 34 2.67 -5.08 4.49
C GLU A 34 2.46 -3.59 4.24
N TRP A 35 1.40 -3.25 3.53
CA TRP A 35 0.99 -1.87 3.31
C TRP A 35 -0.49 -1.75 3.62
N THR A 36 -0.82 -0.92 4.60
CA THR A 36 -2.20 -0.62 4.98
C THR A 36 -2.54 0.82 4.65
N ALA A 37 -3.82 1.08 4.39
CA ALA A 37 -4.39 2.41 4.30
C ALA A 37 -5.73 2.47 5.04
N GLU A 38 -5.95 3.59 5.71
CA GLU A 38 -7.20 3.98 6.34
C GLU A 38 -7.62 5.32 5.73
N PHE A 39 -8.88 5.44 5.33
CA PHE A 39 -9.42 6.63 4.69
C PHE A 39 -10.95 6.69 4.86
N SER A 40 -11.53 7.88 4.68
CA SER A 40 -12.98 8.09 4.61
C SER A 40 -13.40 8.37 3.17
N CYS A 41 -14.56 7.87 2.76
CA CYS A 41 -15.13 8.10 1.42
C CYS A 41 -16.67 7.95 1.42
N ASP A 42 -17.34 8.26 0.31
CA ASP A 42 -18.76 7.93 0.15
C ASP A 42 -18.91 6.40 0.16
N PRO A 43 -19.89 5.83 0.90
CA PRO A 43 -20.08 4.37 0.96
C PRO A 43 -20.28 3.69 -0.41
N ARG A 44 -20.69 4.44 -1.44
CA ARG A 44 -20.82 3.92 -2.81
C ARG A 44 -19.46 3.70 -3.48
N ASP A 45 -18.43 4.40 -3.05
CA ASP A 45 -17.10 4.40 -3.63
C ASP A 45 -16.12 3.49 -2.85
N GLU A 46 -16.49 3.03 -1.64
CA GLU A 46 -15.62 2.28 -0.73
C GLU A 46 -14.97 1.05 -1.37
N ASP A 47 -15.76 0.18 -1.98
CA ASP A 47 -15.27 -1.07 -2.60
C ASP A 47 -14.34 -0.77 -3.80
N GLU A 48 -14.68 0.23 -4.61
CA GLU A 48 -13.90 0.62 -5.78
C GLU A 48 -12.57 1.24 -5.36
N LEU A 49 -12.59 2.16 -4.40
CA LEU A 49 -11.40 2.81 -3.85
C LEU A 49 -10.48 1.81 -3.16
N ALA A 50 -11.03 0.91 -2.34
CA ALA A 50 -10.25 -0.13 -1.68
C ALA A 50 -9.57 -1.05 -2.71
N THR A 51 -10.29 -1.44 -3.77
CA THR A 51 -9.75 -2.26 -4.86
C THR A 51 -8.64 -1.55 -5.60
N MET A 52 -8.85 -0.28 -5.98
CA MET A 52 -7.87 0.52 -6.70
C MET A 52 -6.61 0.78 -5.86
N ILE A 53 -6.74 1.17 -4.60
CA ILE A 53 -5.58 1.37 -3.71
C ILE A 53 -4.81 0.05 -3.52
N GLY A 54 -5.50 -1.05 -3.24
CA GLY A 54 -4.87 -2.35 -3.01
C GLY A 54 -4.19 -2.93 -4.26
N THR A 55 -4.90 -2.90 -5.39
CA THR A 55 -4.47 -3.60 -6.62
C THR A 55 -3.61 -2.72 -7.51
N ASP A 56 -3.97 -1.46 -7.69
CA ASP A 56 -3.30 -0.61 -8.67
C ASP A 56 -2.13 0.16 -8.05
N VAL A 57 -2.20 0.47 -6.74
CA VAL A 57 -1.13 1.19 -6.04
C VAL A 57 -0.22 0.23 -5.27
N PHE A 58 -0.75 -0.52 -4.30
CA PHE A 58 0.09 -1.33 -3.42
C PHE A 58 0.74 -2.50 -4.15
N GLN A 59 -0.05 -3.30 -4.89
CA GLN A 59 0.49 -4.44 -5.61
C GLN A 59 1.48 -4.02 -6.70
N ALA A 60 1.23 -2.93 -7.43
CA ALA A 60 2.19 -2.37 -8.38
C ALA A 60 3.50 -1.95 -7.71
N GLY A 61 3.42 -1.35 -6.52
CA GLY A 61 4.58 -1.04 -5.69
C GLY A 61 5.35 -2.29 -5.27
N PHE A 62 4.66 -3.35 -4.85
CA PHE A 62 5.29 -4.63 -4.50
C PHE A 62 5.99 -5.27 -5.71
N ASP A 63 5.37 -5.24 -6.88
CA ASP A 63 5.97 -5.82 -8.09
C ASP A 63 7.17 -5.02 -8.59
N ALA A 64 7.16 -3.69 -8.41
CA ALA A 64 8.33 -2.85 -8.66
C ALA A 64 9.49 -3.20 -7.71
N LEU A 65 9.21 -3.37 -6.41
CA LEU A 65 10.21 -3.78 -5.42
C LEU A 65 10.77 -5.18 -5.73
N LYS A 66 9.91 -6.16 -6.08
CA LYS A 66 10.36 -7.50 -6.50
C LYS A 66 11.22 -7.43 -7.76
N ARG A 67 10.88 -6.59 -8.73
CA ARG A 67 11.71 -6.42 -9.93
C ARG A 67 13.08 -5.80 -9.60
N GLN A 68 13.13 -4.89 -8.65
CA GLN A 68 14.37 -4.20 -8.27
C GLN A 68 15.27 -5.04 -7.35
N PHE A 69 14.69 -5.81 -6.43
CA PHE A 69 15.42 -6.51 -5.36
C PHE A 69 15.26 -8.03 -5.37
N GLY A 70 14.31 -8.57 -6.13
CA GLY A 70 14.04 -10.02 -6.21
C GLY A 70 14.91 -10.77 -7.22
N GLY A 71 15.95 -10.13 -7.76
CA GLY A 71 16.96 -10.80 -8.57
C GLY A 71 17.96 -11.55 -7.69
N GLY A 72 17.63 -12.80 -7.37
CA GLY A 72 18.48 -13.79 -6.74
C GLY A 72 18.21 -15.17 -7.33
#